data_AF-A0A6M1YP72-F1
#
_entry.id   AF-A0A6M1YP72-F1
#
_cell.length_a   1.000
_cell.length_b   1.000
_cell.length_c   1.000
_cell.angle_alpha   90.00
_cell.angle_beta   90.00
_cell.angle_gamma   90.00
#
_symmetry.space_group_name_H-M   'P 1'
#
loop_
_entity.id
_entity.type
_entity.pdbx_description
1 polymer ?
#
loop_
_entity_poly.entity_id
_entity_poly.type
_entity_poly.pdbx_seq_one_letter_code
_entity_poly.pdbx_strand_id
1 'polypeptide(L)'
;QKFRLNAILSDLDQEASFRTKSWFLGPRGALDINWLLTNDFRIFLNSSVSLMYQKFKTQDRFISRFYNPLTFTTKFNAKSIQLTPAIDLNPGFGWSTYFDHNNWHVDLFAAYNFVYFFNQNEFLSVDTRGDFMLHGFELSLKFNF
;
A
#
# COMPACT_ATOMS: atom_id res chain seq x y z
N GLN A 1 0.02 3.79 -10.50
CA GLN A 1 -0.87 4.25 -9.41
C GLN A 1 -1.11 5.76 -9.51
N LYS A 2 -2.25 6.27 -9.04
CA LYS A 2 -2.60 7.72 -9.06
C LYS A 2 -3.10 8.13 -7.67
N PHE A 3 -2.41 9.07 -7.04
CA PHE A 3 -2.80 9.63 -5.76
C PHE A 3 -3.17 11.11 -5.90
N ARG A 4 -4.12 11.56 -5.07
CA ARG A 4 -4.54 12.96 -4.96
C ARG A 4 -4.66 13.29 -3.47
N LEU A 5 -3.96 14.33 -3.03
CA LEU A 5 -4.09 14.88 -1.68
C LEU A 5 -4.36 16.37 -1.79
N ASN A 6 -5.33 16.84 -1.01
CA ASN A 6 -5.68 18.24 -0.85
C ASN A 6 -5.39 18.60 0.61
N ALA A 7 -4.53 19.60 0.83
CA ALA A 7 -4.27 20.15 2.16
C ALA A 7 -4.72 21.62 2.20
N ILE A 8 -5.43 21.99 3.27
CA ILE A 8 -5.81 23.37 3.58
C ILE A 8 -5.09 23.71 4.89
N LEU A 9 -4.20 24.70 4.86
CA LEU A 9 -3.52 25.20 6.06
C LEU A 9 -4.33 26.39 6.61
N SER A 10 -4.74 26.32 7.88
CA SER A 10 -5.74 27.23 8.45
C SER A 10 -5.25 28.66 8.74
N ASP A 11 -3.94 28.88 8.87
CA ASP A 11 -3.38 30.19 9.24
C ASP A 11 -3.02 31.07 8.03
N LEU A 12 -3.18 30.57 6.81
CA LEU A 12 -3.01 31.31 5.56
C LEU A 12 -3.79 30.54 4.48
N ASP A 13 -4.78 31.15 3.79
CA ASP A 13 -5.61 30.54 2.73
C ASP A 13 -4.75 30.00 1.56
N GLN A 14 -4.04 28.91 1.81
CA GLN A 14 -3.16 28.21 0.90
C GLN A 14 -3.78 26.86 0.62
N GLU A 15 -4.23 26.70 -0.62
CA GLU A 15 -4.66 25.42 -1.14
C GLU A 15 -3.46 24.77 -1.84
N ALA A 16 -3.04 23.61 -1.33
CA ALA A 16 -2.04 22.77 -1.96
C ALA A 16 -2.69 21.50 -2.50
N SER A 17 -2.55 21.27 -3.81
CA SER A 17 -3.03 20.07 -4.49
C SER A 17 -1.84 19.29 -5.05
N PHE A 18 -1.65 18.08 -4.55
CA PHE A 18 -0.58 17.19 -4.97
C PHE A 18 -1.15 16.05 -5.84
N ARG A 19 -0.56 15.83 -7.02
CA ARG A 19 -0.95 14.73 -7.90
C ARG A 19 0.27 13.96 -8.38
N THR A 20 0.36 12.71 -7.92
CA THR A 20 1.46 11.81 -8.29
C THR A 20 0.93 10.70 -9.19
N LYS A 21 1.59 10.50 -10.34
CA LYS A 21 1.39 9.32 -11.21
C LYS A 21 2.69 8.52 -11.23
N SER A 22 2.58 7.21 -10.99
CA SER A 22 3.71 6.29 -11.10
C SER A 22 3.35 5.04 -11.91
N TRP A 23 4.35 4.47 -12.56
CA TRP A 23 4.32 3.10 -13.07
C TRP A 23 5.59 2.38 -12.60
N PHE A 24 5.51 1.07 -12.47
CA PHE A 24 6.63 0.24 -12.07
C PHE A 24 6.66 -1.06 -12.87
N LEU A 25 7.86 -1.60 -13.03
CA LEU A 25 8.11 -2.92 -13.59
C LEU A 25 9.29 -3.54 -12.84
N GLY A 26 9.23 -4.83 -12.54
CA GLY A 26 10.33 -5.50 -11.88
C GLY A 26 10.06 -6.96 -11.57
N PRO A 27 11.10 -7.75 -11.25
CA PRO A 27 10.92 -9.10 -10.78
C PRO A 27 10.22 -9.11 -9.42
N ARG A 28 9.38 -10.13 -9.22
CA ARG A 28 8.73 -10.46 -7.95
C ARG A 28 9.01 -11.92 -7.62
N GLY A 29 9.55 -12.17 -6.44
CA GLY A 29 9.63 -13.49 -5.84
C GLY A 29 8.55 -13.62 -4.77
N ALA A 30 7.86 -14.75 -4.75
CA ALA A 30 6.87 -15.08 -3.72
C ALA A 30 7.27 -16.38 -3.02
N LEU A 31 6.94 -16.46 -1.73
CA LEU A 31 7.20 -17.57 -0.85
C LEU A 31 5.94 -17.81 -0.02
N ASP A 32 5.29 -18.94 -0.28
CA ASP A 32 4.08 -19.37 0.40
C ASP A 32 4.43 -20.55 1.30
N ILE A 33 4.19 -20.38 2.60
CA ILE A 33 4.42 -21.40 3.61
C ILE A 33 3.10 -21.73 4.29
N ASN A 34 2.82 -23.02 4.42
CA ASN A 34 1.64 -23.52 5.12
C ASN A 34 2.06 -24.63 6.10
N TRP A 35 1.77 -24.42 7.38
CA TRP A 35 2.08 -25.32 8.48
C TRP A 35 0.78 -25.81 9.11
N LEU A 36 0.50 -27.10 8.96
CA LEU A 36 -0.60 -27.76 9.65
C LEU A 36 -0.17 -28.06 11.08
N LEU A 37 -0.86 -27.48 12.06
CA LEU A 37 -0.62 -27.74 13.48
C LEU A 37 -1.40 -28.97 13.96
N THR A 38 -2.64 -29.10 13.48
CA THR A 38 -3.55 -30.22 13.75
C THR A 38 -4.37 -30.50 12.49
N ASN A 39 -5.28 -31.49 12.55
CA ASN A 39 -6.14 -31.83 11.42
C ASN A 39 -6.97 -30.64 10.91
N ASP A 40 -7.35 -29.72 11.80
CA ASP A 40 -8.23 -28.61 11.48
C ASP A 40 -7.53 -27.23 11.53
N PHE A 41 -6.41 -27.09 12.25
CA PHE A 41 -5.71 -25.81 12.39
C PHE A 41 -4.46 -25.70 11.52
N ARG A 42 -4.33 -24.56 10.82
CA ARG A 42 -3.19 -24.19 10.00
C ARG A 42 -2.62 -22.80 10.36
N ILE A 43 -1.32 -22.66 10.28
CA ILE A 43 -0.61 -21.37 10.21
C ILE A 43 -0.12 -21.21 8.79
N PHE A 44 -0.30 -20.04 8.20
CA PHE A 44 0.26 -19.75 6.89
C PHE A 44 1.04 -18.43 6.90
N LEU A 45 2.02 -18.35 6.01
CA LEU A 45 2.77 -17.15 5.72
C LEU A 45 2.87 -17.03 4.20
N ASN A 46 2.15 -16.08 3.63
CA ASN A 46 2.35 -15.70 2.24
C ASN A 46 3.25 -14.46 2.25
N SER A 47 4.38 -14.52 1.59
CA SER A 47 5.33 -13.41 1.56
C SER A 47 5.82 -13.18 0.14
N SER A 48 6.09 -11.93 -0.23
CA SER A 48 6.71 -11.63 -1.50
C SER A 48 7.67 -10.47 -1.40
N VAL A 49 8.72 -10.53 -2.19
CA VAL A 49 9.71 -9.47 -2.33
C VAL A 49 9.73 -9.06 -3.79
N SER A 50 9.70 -7.77 -4.04
CA SER A 50 9.77 -7.21 -5.39
C SER A 50 10.83 -6.13 -5.46
N LEU A 51 11.50 -6.06 -6.60
CA LEU A 51 12.48 -5.01 -6.90
C LEU A 51 11.97 -4.21 -8.08
N MET A 52 11.38 -3.05 -7.82
CA MET A 52 10.64 -2.29 -8.81
C MET A 52 11.48 -1.18 -9.42
N TYR A 53 11.62 -1.18 -10.74
CA TYR A 53 12.01 0.01 -11.48
C TYR A 53 10.78 0.91 -11.61
N GLN A 54 10.75 2.00 -10.86
CA GLN A 54 9.59 2.88 -10.74
C GLN A 54 9.90 4.27 -11.29
N LYS A 55 9.01 4.79 -12.14
CA LYS A 55 9.08 6.15 -12.67
C LYS A 55 7.95 6.99 -12.11
N PHE A 56 8.30 8.10 -11.48
CA PHE A 56 7.39 9.06 -10.90
C PHE A 56 7.24 10.27 -11.81
N LYS A 57 6.01 10.76 -11.90
CA LYS A 57 5.68 12.09 -12.42
C LYS A 57 4.84 12.79 -11.37
N THR A 58 5.44 13.75 -10.69
CA THR A 58 4.81 14.53 -9.63
C THR A 58 4.45 15.89 -10.18
N GLN A 59 3.19 16.29 -9.99
CA GLN A 59 2.67 17.60 -10.37
C GLN A 59 2.13 18.28 -9.12
N ASP A 60 2.86 19.29 -8.67
CA ASP A 60 2.49 20.05 -7.47
C ASP A 60 1.96 21.41 -7.89
N ARG A 61 0.80 21.78 -7.35
CA ARG A 61 0.21 23.10 -7.54
C ARG A 61 0.02 23.73 -6.17
N PHE A 62 0.73 24.81 -5.93
CA PHE A 62 0.53 25.66 -4.76
C PHE A 62 -0.23 26.91 -5.20
N ILE A 63 -1.32 27.22 -4.50
CA ILE A 63 -2.06 28.46 -4.67
C ILE A 63 -1.94 29.21 -3.35
N SER A 64 -1.14 30.28 -3.35
CA SER A 64 -1.04 31.17 -2.19
C SER A 64 -1.93 32.39 -2.43
N ARG A 65 -2.97 32.56 -1.61
CA ARG A 65 -3.73 33.81 -1.53
C ARG A 65 -3.14 34.66 -0.42
N PHE A 66 -2.44 35.72 -0.78
CA PHE A 66 -2.04 36.75 0.17
C PHE A 66 -3.17 37.78 0.32
N TYR A 67 -3.14 38.61 1.37
CA TYR A 67 -4.06 39.75 1.57
C TYR A 67 -3.99 40.84 0.47
N ASN A 68 -3.24 40.61 -0.61
CA ASN A 68 -3.09 41.47 -1.79
C ASN A 68 -3.64 40.70 -3.01
N PRO A 69 -4.28 41.32 -4.02
CA PRO A 69 -5.05 40.62 -5.07
C PRO A 69 -4.23 39.75 -6.03
N LEU A 70 -2.91 39.66 -5.83
CA LEU A 70 -2.02 38.84 -6.65
C LEU A 70 -2.02 37.40 -6.13
N THR A 71 -2.78 36.54 -6.81
CA THR A 71 -2.73 35.09 -6.61
C THR A 71 -1.53 34.53 -7.35
N PHE A 72 -0.54 34.01 -6.63
CA PHE A 72 0.58 33.29 -7.24
C PHE A 72 0.25 31.79 -7.31
N THR A 73 0.29 31.22 -8.52
CA THR A 73 0.20 29.77 -8.73
C THR A 73 1.56 29.26 -9.18
N THR A 74 2.26 28.53 -8.31
CA THR A 74 3.49 27.82 -8.69
C THR A 74 3.13 26.39 -9.09
N LYS A 75 3.70 25.94 -10.21
CA LYS A 75 3.54 24.58 -10.74
C LYS A 75 4.91 23.91 -10.80
N PHE A 76 5.11 22.88 -9.99
CA PHE A 76 6.31 22.05 -10.06
C PHE A 76 6.00 20.75 -10.79
N ASN A 77 6.91 20.33 -11.66
CA ASN A 77 6.78 19.10 -12.45
C ASN A 77 8.10 18.33 -12.37
N ALA A 78 8.19 17.41 -11.42
CA ALA A 78 9.35 16.57 -11.22
C ALA A 78 9.14 15.21 -11.88
N LYS A 79 10.19 14.70 -12.54
CA LYS A 79 10.27 13.32 -13.04
C LYS A 79 11.43 12.66 -12.34
N SER A 80 11.17 11.54 -11.67
CA SER A 80 12.22 10.75 -11.03
C SER A 80 12.10 9.28 -11.43
N ILE A 81 13.23 8.61 -11.51
CA ILE A 81 13.34 7.18 -11.78
C ILE A 81 14.08 6.58 -10.60
N GLN A 82 13.56 5.50 -10.04
CA GLN A 82 14.17 4.86 -8.90
C GLN A 82 13.99 3.35 -8.89
N LEU A 83 14.89 2.69 -8.19
CA LEU A 83 14.77 1.29 -7.83
C LEU A 83 14.17 1.22 -6.42
N THR A 84 12.97 0.69 -6.33
CA THR A 84 12.19 0.61 -5.09
C THR A 84 12.01 -0.86 -4.73
N PRO A 85 12.73 -1.37 -3.72
CA PRO A 85 12.35 -2.65 -3.16
C PRO A 85 11.00 -2.52 -2.47
N ALA A 86 10.22 -3.61 -2.46
CA ALA A 86 9.03 -3.72 -1.64
C ALA A 86 8.89 -5.14 -1.10
N ILE A 87 8.36 -5.22 0.11
CA ILE A 87 8.10 -6.46 0.82
C ILE A 87 6.61 -6.52 1.12
N ASP A 88 6.01 -7.66 0.87
CA ASP A 88 4.61 -7.99 1.13
C ASP A 88 4.59 -9.19 2.06
N LEU A 89 3.89 -9.09 3.19
CA LEU A 89 3.77 -10.12 4.21
C LEU A 89 2.30 -10.28 4.57
N ASN A 90 1.83 -11.51 4.49
CA ASN A 90 0.48 -11.90 4.91
C ASN A 90 0.56 -13.17 5.77
N PRO A 91 1.06 -13.06 7.03
CA PRO A 91 0.92 -14.11 8.02
C PRO A 91 -0.54 -14.26 8.46
N GLY A 92 -0.95 -15.49 8.73
CA GLY A 92 -2.28 -15.78 9.23
C GLY A 92 -2.46 -17.16 9.83
N PHE A 93 -3.66 -17.35 10.36
CA PHE A 93 -4.14 -18.58 10.97
C PHE A 93 -5.41 -19.01 10.27
N GLY A 94 -5.58 -20.31 10.08
CA GLY A 94 -6.80 -20.90 9.55
C GLY A 94 -7.29 -22.03 10.44
N TRP A 95 -8.59 -22.18 10.49
CA TRP A 95 -9.30 -23.31 11.07
C TRP A 95 -10.31 -23.81 10.05
N SER A 96 -10.22 -25.08 9.70
CA SER A 96 -10.99 -25.71 8.65
C SER A 96 -11.54 -27.02 9.18
N THR A 97 -12.85 -27.27 9.10
CA THR A 97 -13.42 -28.52 9.57
C THR A 97 -14.56 -29.00 8.66
N TYR A 98 -14.82 -30.30 8.70
CA TYR A 98 -15.91 -30.95 7.98
C TYR A 98 -16.98 -31.43 8.96
N PHE A 99 -18.25 -31.12 8.68
CA PHE A 99 -19.41 -31.63 9.40
C PHE A 99 -20.21 -32.61 8.53
N ASP A 100 -20.89 -33.55 9.20
CA ASP A 100 -21.77 -34.56 8.59
C ASP A 100 -21.13 -35.33 7.41
N HIS A 101 -20.14 -36.19 7.71
CA HIS A 101 -19.50 -37.07 6.71
C HIS A 101 -18.97 -36.34 5.45
N ASN A 102 -18.41 -35.15 5.61
CA ASN A 102 -17.89 -34.27 4.55
C ASN A 102 -18.94 -33.56 3.69
N ASN A 103 -20.22 -33.54 4.08
CA ASN A 103 -21.25 -32.77 3.37
C ASN A 103 -21.10 -31.25 3.57
N TRP A 104 -20.51 -30.81 4.69
CA TRP A 104 -20.38 -29.39 5.01
C TRP A 104 -18.94 -29.06 5.34
N HIS A 105 -18.37 -28.07 4.67
CA HIS A 105 -17.02 -27.60 4.94
C HIS A 105 -17.04 -26.15 5.41
N VAL A 106 -16.49 -25.91 6.60
CA VAL A 106 -16.32 -24.56 7.16
C VAL A 106 -14.83 -24.25 7.22
N ASP A 107 -14.43 -23.16 6.57
CA ASP A 107 -13.07 -22.64 6.62
C ASP A 107 -13.10 -21.19 7.13
N LEU A 108 -12.52 -20.98 8.30
CA LEU A 108 -12.32 -19.68 8.90
C LEU A 108 -10.83 -19.36 8.82
N PHE A 109 -10.46 -18.19 8.33
CA PHE A 109 -9.10 -17.72 8.46
C PHE A 109 -9.02 -16.24 8.81
N ALA A 110 -7.96 -15.91 9.53
CA ALA A 110 -7.61 -14.55 9.90
C ALA A 110 -6.16 -14.30 9.47
N ALA A 111 -5.93 -13.17 8.81
CA ALA A 111 -4.62 -12.82 8.27
C ALA A 111 -4.34 -11.33 8.52
N TYR A 112 -3.07 -10.96 8.56
CA TYR A 112 -2.68 -9.57 8.66
C TYR A 112 -1.74 -9.24 7.50
N ASN A 113 -2.23 -8.40 6.60
CA ASN A 113 -1.53 -7.95 5.42
C ASN A 113 -0.64 -6.74 5.77
N PHE A 114 0.63 -6.80 5.39
CA PHE A 114 1.59 -5.70 5.47
C PHE A 114 2.31 -5.57 4.13
N VAL A 115 2.28 -4.38 3.54
CA VAL A 115 3.06 -4.06 2.35
C VAL A 115 3.95 -2.86 2.68
N TYR A 116 5.25 -3.07 2.58
CA TYR A 116 6.27 -2.07 2.85
C TYR A 116 6.99 -1.69 1.57
N PHE A 117 6.97 -0.40 1.24
CA PHE A 117 7.64 0.19 0.09
C PHE A 117 8.77 1.09 0.56
N PHE A 118 10.00 0.73 0.20
CA PHE A 118 11.18 1.48 0.60
C PHE A 118 11.35 2.73 -0.27
N ASN A 119 11.59 3.90 0.34
CA ASN A 119 11.85 5.16 -0.36
C ASN A 119 10.77 5.55 -1.39
N GLN A 120 9.51 5.19 -1.13
CA GLN A 120 8.38 5.47 -2.02
C GLN A 120 7.60 6.74 -1.62
N ASN A 121 7.82 7.27 -0.43
CA ASN A 121 7.12 8.43 0.07
C ASN A 121 7.81 9.72 -0.42
N GLU A 122 7.27 10.27 -1.51
CA GLU A 122 7.70 11.52 -2.15
C GLU A 122 6.93 12.75 -1.64
N PHE A 123 6.17 12.64 -0.54
CA PHE A 123 5.30 13.72 -0.07
C PHE A 123 5.98 14.76 0.83
N LEU A 124 7.20 14.51 1.32
CA LEU A 124 7.77 15.31 2.42
C LEU A 124 8.95 16.23 2.05
N SER A 125 9.72 15.94 1.00
CA SER A 125 10.80 16.82 0.53
C SER A 125 11.40 16.29 -0.76
N VAL A 126 11.91 17.18 -1.62
CA VAL A 126 12.72 16.83 -2.81
C VAL A 126 14.00 16.07 -2.42
N ASP A 127 14.43 16.16 -1.15
CA ASP A 127 15.74 15.67 -0.68
C ASP A 127 15.67 14.48 0.30
N THR A 128 14.52 14.22 0.93
CA THR A 128 14.35 13.13 1.91
C THR A 128 13.11 12.30 1.58
N ARG A 129 13.36 11.09 1.07
CA ARG A 129 12.33 10.12 0.73
C ARG A 129 12.02 9.27 1.94
N GLY A 130 10.74 9.16 2.30
CA GLY A 130 10.30 8.29 3.38
C GLY A 130 9.91 6.91 2.87
N ASP A 131 9.71 5.99 3.81
CA ASP A 131 9.09 4.70 3.52
C ASP A 131 7.57 4.82 3.56
N PHE A 132 6.89 3.96 2.80
CA PHE A 132 5.43 3.90 2.74
C PHE A 132 4.97 2.49 3.11
N MET A 133 4.08 2.40 4.10
CA MET A 133 3.54 1.13 4.57
C MET A 133 2.02 1.13 4.45
N LEU A 134 1.50 0.08 3.84
CA LEU A 134 0.08 -0.26 3.87
C LEU A 134 -0.08 -1.49 4.75
N HIS A 135 -1.14 -1.50 5.56
CA HIS A 135 -1.42 -2.65 6.38
C HIS A 135 -2.92 -2.80 6.60
N GLY A 136 -3.36 -4.03 6.87
CA GLY A 136 -4.77 -4.34 7.03
C GLY A 136 -4.99 -5.70 7.65
N PHE A 137 -6.08 -5.83 8.39
CA PHE A 137 -6.53 -7.11 8.92
C PHE A 137 -7.57 -7.71 7.98
N GLU A 138 -7.44 -9.01 7.73
CA GLU A 138 -8.33 -9.80 6.90
C GLU A 138 -8.96 -10.90 7.75
N LEU A 139 -10.28 -11.03 7.66
CA LEU A 139 -11.04 -12.10 8.27
C LEU A 139 -11.96 -12.66 7.20
N SER A 140 -11.91 -13.97 7.00
CA SER A 140 -12.71 -14.65 5.99
C SER A 140 -13.33 -15.90 6.57
N LEU A 141 -14.60 -16.10 6.25
CA LEU A 141 -15.39 -17.26 6.62
C LEU A 141 -16.00 -17.82 5.34
N LYS A 142 -15.69 -19.08 5.02
CA LYS A 142 -16.13 -19.77 3.83
C LYS A 142 -16.93 -21.01 4.23
N PHE A 143 -18.11 -21.13 3.65
CA PHE A 143 -18.99 -22.29 3.76
C PHE A 143 -19.12 -22.95 2.40
N ASN A 144 -18.81 -24.25 2.31
CA ASN A 144 -19.14 -25.07 1.15
C ASN A 144 -20.12 -26.17 1.56
N PHE A 145 -21.08 -26.45 0.69
CA PHE A 145 -22.13 -27.47 0.79
C PHE A 145 -22.14 -28.34 -0.48
#